data_AF-A0A1M7ZEQ0-F1
#
_entry.id   AF-A0A1M7ZEQ0-F1
#
_cell.length_a   1.000
_cell.length_b   1.000
_cell.length_c   1.000
_cell.angle_alpha   90.00
_cell.angle_beta   90.00
_cell.angle_gamma   90.00
#
_symmetry.space_group_name_H-M   'P 1'
#
loop_
_entity.id
_entity.type
_entity.pdbx_description
1 polymer ?
#
loop_
_entity_poly.entity_id
_entity_poly.type
_entity_poly.pdbx_seq_one_letter_code
_entity_poly.pdbx_strand_id
1 'polypeptide(L)'
;MLIQKKPLAYVSSLVAVLVILFSCKKEEVKELAQTQEIETEEADGLYPYKWLSTYAFFEGDISNLNPARDLIFYKPSSSLFTDYAHKTRFIQFPEGGKTELVNGEFDFPEGTILIKNFYYPLDFQKPDGERRIIETRLLILEESGWEAYPYIWNEEQTNAQLKVIGGQKEVHFKDLEGKDQVVDYLIPNRNQCKTCHNKNEEMAPIGVQVKHLNNDLDFQSQHGNQLEFWSQAGKLEGFEGKEHYPSLINYENESLPLDERAMAYLDINCSHCHRAEGPASTSGLFLTYNEKEPMKLGINKTPVAAGIGAGSHKFDVVPGKPEESIVIHRMNSTDVGVAMPELGRTTIHKEGVALIREWIKSLE
;
A
#
# COMPACT_ATOMS: atom_id res chain seq x y z
N MET A 1 -61.37 -74.92 -23.35
CA MET A 1 -59.93 -75.17 -23.57
C MET A 1 -59.15 -74.13 -22.77
N LEU A 2 -57.97 -74.49 -22.26
CA LEU A 2 -57.14 -73.82 -21.24
C LEU A 2 -56.73 -72.34 -21.50
N ILE A 3 -56.41 -71.60 -20.40
CA ILE A 3 -55.38 -70.52 -20.29
C ILE A 3 -55.69 -69.20 -21.04
N GLN A 4 -55.33 -67.95 -20.68
CA GLN A 4 -54.93 -67.14 -19.49
C GLN A 4 -55.20 -65.64 -19.89
N LYS A 5 -55.17 -64.56 -19.09
CA LYS A 5 -54.70 -64.26 -17.71
C LYS A 5 -55.56 -63.12 -17.06
N LYS A 6 -54.95 -62.16 -16.33
CA LYS A 6 -55.51 -60.91 -15.74
C LYS A 6 -54.53 -59.73 -16.04
N PRO A 7 -54.60 -58.53 -15.40
CA PRO A 7 -55.58 -57.44 -15.57
C PRO A 7 -54.88 -56.05 -15.73
N LEU A 8 -55.63 -54.95 -15.91
CA LEU A 8 -55.50 -53.74 -15.09
C LEU A 8 -56.68 -52.77 -15.32
N ALA A 9 -57.21 -52.19 -14.26
CA ALA A 9 -58.25 -51.16 -14.32
C ALA A 9 -57.69 -49.82 -13.82
N TYR A 10 -57.85 -48.76 -14.60
CA TYR A 10 -57.63 -47.39 -14.16
C TYR A 10 -58.99 -46.73 -13.93
N VAL A 11 -59.31 -46.45 -12.66
CA VAL A 11 -60.47 -45.63 -12.27
C VAL A 11 -59.95 -44.25 -11.90
N SER A 12 -60.40 -43.23 -12.64
CA SER A 12 -60.02 -41.84 -12.39
C SER A 12 -60.75 -41.28 -11.18
N SER A 13 -59.98 -40.75 -10.23
CA SER A 13 -60.49 -39.91 -9.12
C SER A 13 -59.47 -38.82 -8.81
N LEU A 14 -59.87 -37.56 -8.99
CA LEU A 14 -59.14 -36.35 -8.57
C LEU A 14 -60.17 -35.48 -7.83
N VAL A 15 -60.33 -35.61 -6.52
CA VAL A 15 -59.50 -35.00 -5.45
C VAL A 15 -59.55 -33.47 -5.51
N ALA A 16 -60.22 -32.89 -4.51
CA ALA A 16 -60.34 -31.44 -4.34
C ALA A 16 -59.02 -30.83 -3.85
N VAL A 17 -58.68 -29.64 -4.36
CA VAL A 17 -57.48 -28.90 -3.95
C VAL A 17 -57.77 -28.11 -2.68
N LEU A 18 -57.12 -28.50 -1.58
CA LEU A 18 -57.12 -27.74 -0.32
C LEU A 18 -55.95 -26.75 -0.34
N VAL A 19 -56.23 -25.45 -0.38
CA VAL A 19 -55.18 -24.41 -0.33
C VAL A 19 -54.70 -24.22 1.10
N ILE A 20 -53.51 -24.71 1.42
CA ILE A 20 -52.83 -24.47 2.69
C ILE A 20 -52.03 -23.17 2.58
N LEU A 21 -52.44 -22.14 3.33
CA LEU A 21 -51.69 -20.90 3.46
C LEU A 21 -50.46 -21.13 4.35
N PHE A 22 -49.30 -21.38 3.73
CA PHE A 22 -48.02 -21.36 4.43
C PHE A 22 -47.64 -19.92 4.77
N SER A 23 -47.83 -19.56 6.04
CA SER A 23 -47.32 -18.32 6.61
C SER A 23 -45.81 -18.44 6.79
N CYS A 24 -45.03 -17.94 5.83
CA CYS A 24 -43.58 -17.79 5.96
C CYS A 24 -43.26 -16.73 7.01
N LYS A 25 -43.15 -17.17 8.27
CA LYS A 25 -42.54 -16.38 9.34
C LYS A 25 -41.06 -16.21 8.98
N LYS A 26 -40.68 -15.01 8.54
CA LYS A 26 -39.29 -14.68 8.21
C LYS A 26 -38.50 -14.63 9.52
N GLU A 27 -37.83 -15.71 9.88
CA GLU A 27 -36.84 -15.68 10.95
C GLU A 27 -35.66 -14.83 10.47
N GLU A 28 -35.47 -13.69 11.14
CA GLU A 28 -34.22 -12.96 11.06
C GLU A 28 -33.14 -13.82 11.74
N VAL A 29 -32.37 -14.54 10.93
CA VAL A 29 -31.08 -15.07 11.37
C VAL A 29 -30.19 -13.86 11.62
N LYS A 30 -30.24 -13.38 12.87
CA LYS A 30 -29.30 -12.40 13.38
C LYS A 30 -27.95 -13.11 13.44
N GLU A 31 -27.15 -12.90 12.40
CA GLU A 31 -25.75 -13.31 12.39
C GLU A 31 -25.07 -12.56 13.53
N LEU A 32 -24.92 -13.24 14.67
CA LEU A 32 -24.18 -12.73 15.80
C LEU A 32 -22.74 -12.62 15.36
N ALA A 33 -22.28 -11.40 15.10
CA ALA A 33 -20.87 -11.09 14.98
C ALA A 33 -20.17 -11.69 16.22
N GLN A 34 -19.43 -12.77 16.02
CA GLN A 34 -18.57 -13.31 17.06
C GLN A 34 -17.47 -12.29 17.26
N THR A 35 -17.61 -11.47 18.30
CA THR A 35 -16.49 -10.74 18.89
C THR A 35 -15.43 -11.77 19.22
N GLN A 36 -14.40 -11.82 18.37
CA GLN A 36 -13.32 -12.78 18.50
C GLN A 36 -12.54 -12.40 19.76
N GLU A 37 -12.72 -13.16 20.84
CA GLU A 37 -11.94 -12.94 22.05
C GLU A 37 -10.46 -13.01 21.67
N ILE A 38 -9.73 -11.94 21.99
CA ILE A 38 -8.29 -11.85 21.73
C ILE A 38 -7.64 -12.84 22.70
N GLU A 39 -7.34 -14.04 22.21
CA GLU A 39 -6.52 -15.02 22.94
C GLU A 39 -5.25 -14.32 23.42
N THR A 40 -5.00 -14.39 24.73
CA THR A 40 -3.84 -13.78 25.37
C THR A 40 -2.56 -14.37 24.79
N GLU A 41 -1.74 -13.52 24.22
CA GLU A 41 -0.42 -13.83 23.67
C GLU A 41 0.63 -13.11 24.52
N GLU A 42 1.65 -13.84 24.95
CA GLU A 42 2.77 -13.29 25.72
C GLU A 42 3.79 -12.67 24.78
N ALA A 43 4.36 -11.52 25.16
CA ALA A 43 5.43 -10.87 24.40
C ALA A 43 6.80 -11.52 24.71
N ASP A 44 7.07 -12.68 24.11
CA ASP A 44 8.26 -13.50 24.37
C ASP A 44 9.53 -13.07 23.60
N GLY A 45 9.42 -12.08 22.72
CA GLY A 45 10.50 -11.58 21.86
C GLY A 45 10.67 -12.35 20.54
N LEU A 46 9.85 -13.37 20.26
CA LEU A 46 9.94 -14.20 19.07
C LEU A 46 8.93 -13.75 18.01
N TYR A 47 9.42 -12.97 17.04
CA TYR A 47 8.57 -12.46 15.97
C TYR A 47 8.30 -13.52 14.87
N PRO A 48 7.16 -13.43 14.16
CA PRO A 48 6.07 -12.47 14.34
C PRO A 48 5.01 -12.91 15.37
N TYR A 49 4.48 -11.96 16.14
CA TYR A 49 3.32 -12.20 17.00
C TYR A 49 2.03 -12.35 16.18
N LYS A 50 1.05 -13.10 16.69
CA LYS A 50 -0.29 -13.28 16.11
C LYS A 50 -1.10 -11.99 16.14
N TRP A 51 -1.00 -11.20 17.21
CA TRP A 51 -1.74 -9.95 17.38
C TRP A 51 -0.83 -8.71 17.35
N LEU A 52 -1.30 -7.64 16.72
CA LEU A 52 -0.57 -6.37 16.66
C LEU A 52 -0.41 -5.73 18.05
N SER A 53 -1.40 -5.89 18.93
CA SER A 53 -1.35 -5.40 20.32
C SER A 53 -0.19 -5.97 21.14
N THR A 54 0.26 -7.20 20.85
CA THR A 54 1.33 -7.90 21.58
C THR A 54 2.67 -7.15 21.49
N TYR A 55 2.88 -6.37 20.42
CA TYR A 55 4.06 -5.52 20.25
C TYR A 55 4.07 -4.25 21.12
N ALA A 56 2.93 -3.86 21.70
CA ALA A 56 2.77 -2.62 22.49
C ALA A 56 3.28 -1.33 21.79
N PHE A 57 3.19 -1.25 20.45
CA PHE A 57 3.63 -0.07 19.67
C PHE A 57 2.89 1.23 20.02
N PHE A 58 1.64 1.13 20.48
CA PHE A 58 0.75 2.28 20.66
C PHE A 58 0.15 2.33 22.07
N GLU A 59 0.02 3.53 22.62
CA GLU A 59 -0.52 3.79 23.95
C GLU A 59 -2.05 4.00 23.93
N GLY A 60 -2.75 3.38 24.88
CA GLY A 60 -4.22 3.42 24.96
C GLY A 60 -4.90 2.57 23.89
N ASP A 61 -6.03 3.03 23.35
CA ASP A 61 -6.68 2.34 22.23
C ASP A 61 -5.78 2.40 20.99
N ILE A 62 -5.31 1.23 20.54
CA ILE A 62 -4.26 1.14 19.52
C ILE A 62 -4.67 1.73 18.16
N SER A 63 -5.97 1.87 17.87
CA SER A 63 -6.49 2.53 16.66
C SER A 63 -6.32 4.06 16.65
N ASN A 64 -6.01 4.68 17.80
CA ASN A 64 -5.57 6.07 17.85
C ASN A 64 -4.18 6.26 17.22
N LEU A 65 -3.35 5.20 17.19
CA LEU A 65 -1.98 5.22 16.70
C LEU A 65 -1.06 6.22 17.44
N ASN A 66 -1.34 6.45 18.73
CA ASN A 66 -0.49 7.23 19.62
C ASN A 66 0.80 6.46 19.89
N PRO A 67 1.98 6.90 19.42
CA PRO A 67 3.22 6.12 19.55
C PRO A 67 3.61 5.94 21.02
N ALA A 68 4.04 4.73 21.38
CA ALA A 68 4.80 4.50 22.59
C ALA A 68 6.15 5.24 22.54
N ARG A 69 6.74 5.55 23.70
CA ARG A 69 7.92 6.41 23.85
C ARG A 69 9.08 6.17 22.88
N ASP A 70 9.42 4.91 22.59
CA ASP A 70 10.57 4.55 21.75
C ASP A 70 10.21 4.39 20.26
N LEU A 71 8.97 4.71 19.89
CA LEU A 71 8.45 4.60 18.54
C LEU A 71 8.51 5.95 17.80
N ILE A 72 9.36 6.01 16.78
CA ILE A 72 9.68 7.25 16.06
C ILE A 72 8.78 7.38 14.84
N PHE A 73 7.91 8.39 14.82
CA PHE A 73 7.13 8.74 13.63
C PHE A 73 8.04 9.24 12.51
N TYR A 74 7.71 8.94 11.25
CA TYR A 74 8.35 9.57 10.09
C TYR A 74 7.38 9.73 8.91
N LYS A 75 7.66 10.73 8.07
CA LYS A 75 6.87 11.06 6.88
C LYS A 75 7.80 11.30 5.67
N PRO A 76 7.75 10.40 4.66
CA PRO A 76 8.31 10.67 3.35
C PRO A 76 7.71 11.95 2.77
N SER A 77 8.54 12.82 2.17
CA SER A 77 8.09 14.09 1.58
C SER A 77 7.02 13.91 0.49
N SER A 78 7.15 12.85 -0.30
CA SER A 78 6.13 12.34 -1.22
C SER A 78 5.67 10.95 -0.77
N SER A 79 4.37 10.65 -0.83
CA SER A 79 3.82 9.34 -0.43
C SER A 79 3.44 8.47 -1.62
N LEU A 80 3.83 7.19 -1.57
CA LEU A 80 3.31 6.13 -2.44
C LEU A 80 1.76 6.11 -2.44
N PHE A 81 1.18 6.05 -3.63
CA PHE A 81 -0.24 5.80 -3.85
C PHE A 81 -0.60 4.37 -3.50
N THR A 82 -1.74 4.17 -2.83
CA THR A 82 -2.31 2.85 -2.53
C THR A 82 -3.81 3.03 -2.34
N ASP A 83 -4.55 3.11 -3.44
CA ASP A 83 -6.01 3.31 -3.45
C ASP A 83 -6.53 4.49 -2.59
N TYR A 84 -5.80 5.61 -2.60
CA TYR A 84 -6.07 6.79 -1.75
C TYR A 84 -5.93 6.57 -0.23
N ALA A 85 -5.62 5.35 0.24
CA ALA A 85 -5.34 5.06 1.64
C ALA A 85 -4.27 6.02 2.21
N HIS A 86 -4.63 6.71 3.28
CA HIS A 86 -3.71 7.49 4.10
C HIS A 86 -2.79 6.57 4.90
N LYS A 87 -1.60 7.07 5.25
CA LYS A 87 -0.49 6.25 5.75
C LYS A 87 0.27 6.95 6.88
N THR A 88 0.12 6.49 8.11
CA THR A 88 1.08 6.80 9.20
C THR A 88 2.24 5.82 9.11
N ARG A 89 3.47 6.26 9.40
CA ARG A 89 4.63 5.38 9.44
C ARG A 89 5.45 5.63 10.69
N PHE A 90 6.00 4.55 11.22
CA PHE A 90 6.84 4.59 12.41
C PHE A 90 8.03 3.63 12.24
N ILE A 91 9.12 3.92 12.94
CA ILE A 91 10.27 3.03 13.08
C ILE A 91 10.53 2.77 14.56
N GLN A 92 10.80 1.52 14.89
CA GLN A 92 11.35 1.09 16.16
C GLN A 92 12.74 0.51 15.92
N PHE A 93 13.71 0.92 16.74
CA PHE A 93 15.03 0.27 16.81
C PHE A 93 15.03 -0.74 17.98
N PRO A 94 15.89 -1.76 17.97
CA PRO A 94 16.13 -2.59 19.16
C PRO A 94 16.60 -1.72 20.34
N GLU A 95 16.56 -2.26 21.56
CA GLU A 95 16.99 -1.53 22.76
C GLU A 95 18.44 -1.04 22.63
N GLY A 96 18.68 0.25 22.91
CA GLY A 96 19.97 0.91 22.68
C GLY A 96 20.37 1.11 21.20
N GLY A 97 19.61 0.58 20.25
CA GLY A 97 19.90 0.64 18.81
C GLY A 97 19.74 2.01 18.17
N LYS A 98 20.50 2.20 17.09
CA LYS A 98 20.58 3.36 16.19
C LYS A 98 20.90 2.88 14.77
N THR A 99 20.58 3.67 13.74
CA THR A 99 21.03 3.45 12.36
C THR A 99 22.25 4.33 12.03
N GLU A 100 23.08 3.89 11.08
CA GLU A 100 24.22 4.64 10.56
C GLU A 100 23.99 5.03 9.09
N LEU A 101 24.58 6.15 8.62
CA LEU A 101 24.65 6.47 7.20
C LEU A 101 25.92 5.93 6.56
N VAL A 102 25.79 4.84 5.81
CA VAL A 102 26.88 4.24 5.02
C VAL A 102 26.66 4.58 3.55
N ASN A 103 27.56 5.35 2.96
CA ASN A 103 27.49 5.82 1.56
C ASN A 103 26.16 6.54 1.18
N GLY A 104 25.49 7.16 2.17
CA GLY A 104 24.22 7.87 1.97
C GLY A 104 22.96 6.97 1.99
N GLU A 105 23.11 5.68 2.29
CA GLU A 105 22.00 4.79 2.65
C GLU A 105 21.97 4.52 4.16
N PHE A 106 20.80 4.19 4.71
CA PHE A 106 20.68 3.78 6.10
C PHE A 106 21.12 2.32 6.25
N ASP A 107 22.10 2.09 7.12
CA ASP A 107 22.40 0.77 7.67
C ASP A 107 21.61 0.58 8.97
N PHE A 108 20.77 -0.45 9.02
CA PHE A 108 19.80 -0.67 10.09
C PHE A 108 20.25 -1.83 10.97
N PRO A 109 20.20 -1.71 12.31
CA PRO A 109 20.54 -2.83 13.18
C PRO A 109 19.44 -3.92 13.13
N GLU A 110 19.84 -5.17 13.30
CA GLU A 110 18.92 -6.30 13.46
C GLU A 110 17.90 -6.02 14.58
N GLY A 111 16.65 -6.44 14.38
CA GLY A 111 15.52 -6.11 15.25
C GLY A 111 14.85 -4.76 14.93
N THR A 112 15.32 -4.01 13.94
CA THR A 112 14.62 -2.79 13.47
C THR A 112 13.25 -3.17 12.87
N ILE A 113 12.20 -2.47 13.30
CA ILE A 113 10.83 -2.66 12.81
C ILE A 113 10.35 -1.38 12.12
N LEU A 114 9.93 -1.49 10.86
CA LEU A 114 9.22 -0.45 10.12
C LEU A 114 7.72 -0.75 10.14
N ILE A 115 6.93 0.13 10.74
CA ILE A 115 5.47 -0.01 10.88
C ILE A 115 4.78 0.94 9.90
N LYS A 116 3.82 0.44 9.13
CA LYS A 116 3.02 1.23 8.19
C LYS A 116 1.55 0.88 8.35
N ASN A 117 0.76 1.82 8.89
CA ASN A 117 -0.69 1.66 9.02
C ASN A 117 -1.37 2.32 7.82
N PHE A 118 -2.29 1.61 7.18
CA PHE A 118 -3.07 2.08 6.03
C PHE A 118 -4.52 2.29 6.47
N TYR A 119 -5.04 3.50 6.28
CA TYR A 119 -6.34 3.89 6.80
C TYR A 119 -7.08 4.86 5.87
N TYR A 120 -8.38 5.00 6.10
CA TYR A 120 -9.27 5.90 5.38
C TYR A 120 -10.06 6.73 6.38
N PRO A 121 -10.02 8.07 6.32
CA PRO A 121 -11.11 8.90 6.86
C PRO A 121 -12.45 8.45 6.26
N LEU A 122 -13.51 8.44 7.07
CA LEU A 122 -14.87 8.20 6.56
C LEU A 122 -15.36 9.34 5.65
N ASP A 123 -14.81 10.54 5.83
CA ASP A 123 -15.07 11.73 5.03
C ASP A 123 -13.73 12.46 4.82
N PHE A 124 -13.18 12.42 3.60
CA PHE A 124 -11.87 13.03 3.29
C PHE A 124 -11.90 14.57 3.37
N GLN A 125 -13.07 15.20 3.41
CA GLN A 125 -13.20 16.63 3.75
C GLN A 125 -12.94 16.89 5.25
N LYS A 126 -12.84 15.84 6.08
CA LYS A 126 -12.55 15.86 7.52
C LYS A 126 -11.47 14.81 7.84
N PRO A 127 -10.22 14.99 7.36
CA PRO A 127 -9.18 13.96 7.45
C PRO A 127 -8.82 13.56 8.89
N ASP A 128 -8.99 14.48 9.86
CA ASP A 128 -8.78 14.25 11.29
C ASP A 128 -10.03 13.72 12.04
N GLY A 129 -11.10 13.37 11.31
CA GLY A 129 -12.33 12.84 11.86
C GLY A 129 -12.32 11.33 12.10
N GLU A 130 -13.50 10.72 12.11
CA GLU A 130 -13.63 9.26 12.16
C GLU A 130 -12.93 8.59 10.97
N ARG A 131 -12.17 7.53 11.25
CA ARG A 131 -11.37 6.79 10.27
C ARG A 131 -11.42 5.29 10.53
N ARG A 132 -11.13 4.48 9.51
CA ARG A 132 -10.92 3.04 9.63
C ARG A 132 -9.52 2.67 9.17
N ILE A 133 -8.77 1.98 10.03
CA ILE A 133 -7.50 1.32 9.69
C ILE A 133 -7.85 -0.04 9.10
N ILE A 134 -7.19 -0.37 7.98
CA ILE A 134 -7.48 -1.56 7.17
C ILE A 134 -6.40 -2.63 7.39
N GLU A 135 -5.13 -2.23 7.25
CA GLU A 135 -3.97 -3.07 7.55
C GLU A 135 -2.89 -2.30 8.32
N THR A 136 -2.10 -3.04 9.08
CA THR A 136 -0.77 -2.61 9.53
C THR A 136 0.25 -3.56 8.94
N ARG A 137 1.24 -3.04 8.22
CA ARG A 137 2.32 -3.85 7.65
C ARG A 137 3.60 -3.58 8.42
N LEU A 138 4.18 -4.63 8.98
CA LEU A 138 5.52 -4.60 9.56
C LEU A 138 6.52 -5.06 8.51
N LEU A 139 7.66 -4.37 8.42
CA LEU A 139 8.90 -4.96 7.95
C LEU A 139 9.82 -5.10 9.15
N ILE A 140 10.29 -6.31 9.43
CA ILE A 140 11.22 -6.60 10.53
C ILE A 140 12.55 -6.99 9.90
N LEU A 141 13.65 -6.40 10.36
CA LEU A 141 15.00 -6.83 9.99
C LEU A 141 15.44 -7.96 10.92
N GLU A 142 15.44 -9.19 10.41
CA GLU A 142 15.89 -10.39 11.10
C GLU A 142 17.36 -10.72 10.68
N GLU A 143 18.04 -11.66 11.35
CA GLU A 143 19.38 -12.15 10.96
C GLU A 143 19.47 -12.51 9.46
N SER A 144 18.37 -13.01 8.87
CA SER A 144 18.29 -13.39 7.45
C SER A 144 17.94 -12.25 6.48
N GLY A 145 17.73 -11.03 6.99
CA GLY A 145 17.33 -9.84 6.23
C GLY A 145 15.90 -9.37 6.55
N TRP A 146 15.37 -8.49 5.71
CA TRP A 146 14.02 -7.92 5.90
C TRP A 146 12.92 -8.93 5.60
N GLU A 147 11.92 -9.02 6.46
CA GLU A 147 10.72 -9.83 6.27
C GLU A 147 9.43 -9.06 6.51
N ALA A 148 8.37 -9.42 5.75
CA ALA A 148 7.10 -8.71 5.75
C ALA A 148 5.98 -9.47 6.47
N TYR A 149 5.34 -8.78 7.41
CA TYR A 149 4.23 -9.29 8.22
C TYR A 149 3.02 -8.36 8.10
N PRO A 150 2.03 -8.71 7.24
CA PRO A 150 0.78 -7.96 7.12
C PRO A 150 -0.22 -8.38 8.22
N TYR A 151 -0.76 -7.40 8.93
CA TYR A 151 -1.81 -7.53 9.95
C TYR A 151 -3.10 -6.90 9.43
N ILE A 152 -4.21 -7.61 9.52
CA ILE A 152 -5.54 -7.11 9.10
C ILE A 152 -6.32 -6.72 10.35
N TRP A 153 -6.82 -5.48 10.38
CA TRP A 153 -7.62 -4.96 11.49
C TRP A 153 -9.01 -5.62 11.54
N ASN A 154 -9.56 -5.78 12.74
CA ASN A 154 -10.94 -6.21 12.92
C ASN A 154 -11.93 -5.06 12.62
N GLU A 155 -13.22 -5.39 12.50
CA GLU A 155 -14.24 -4.39 12.17
C GLU A 155 -14.48 -3.41 13.33
N GLU A 156 -14.28 -3.89 14.56
CA GLU A 156 -14.40 -3.17 15.83
C GLU A 156 -13.27 -2.16 16.06
N GLN A 157 -12.20 -2.19 15.27
CA GLN A 157 -11.03 -1.32 15.37
C GLN A 157 -10.29 -1.42 16.73
N THR A 158 -10.33 -2.60 17.34
CA THR A 158 -9.67 -2.88 18.63
C THR A 158 -8.36 -3.64 18.49
N ASN A 159 -8.14 -4.39 17.40
CA ASN A 159 -6.89 -5.10 17.14
C ASN A 159 -6.70 -5.47 15.67
N ALA A 160 -5.49 -5.92 15.33
CA ALA A 160 -5.17 -6.52 14.03
C ALA A 160 -4.48 -7.88 14.20
N GLN A 161 -4.81 -8.83 13.34
CA GLN A 161 -4.25 -10.19 13.36
C GLN A 161 -3.32 -10.42 12.16
N LEU A 162 -2.21 -11.12 12.39
CA LEU A 162 -1.28 -11.56 11.35
C LEU A 162 -2.00 -12.41 10.29
N LYS A 163 -1.87 -12.04 9.00
CA LYS A 163 -2.45 -12.76 7.85
C LYS A 163 -1.44 -12.87 6.72
N VAL A 164 -0.48 -13.78 6.85
CA VAL A 164 0.60 -13.99 5.85
C VAL A 164 0.11 -14.24 4.41
N ILE A 165 -1.12 -14.74 4.23
CA ILE A 165 -1.79 -14.96 2.94
C ILE A 165 -2.40 -13.68 2.32
N GLY A 166 -2.28 -12.53 2.98
CA GLY A 166 -2.93 -11.28 2.58
C GLY A 166 -4.43 -11.30 2.85
N GLY A 167 -5.17 -10.46 2.13
CA GLY A 167 -6.63 -10.38 2.21
C GLY A 167 -7.22 -9.31 1.30
N GLN A 168 -8.53 -9.09 1.43
CA GLN A 168 -9.27 -8.03 0.76
C GLN A 168 -10.27 -7.44 1.75
N LYS A 169 -10.51 -6.12 1.68
CA LYS A 169 -11.62 -5.46 2.36
C LYS A 169 -12.33 -4.51 1.40
N GLU A 170 -13.65 -4.52 1.43
CA GLU A 170 -14.46 -3.45 0.86
C GLU A 170 -14.35 -2.23 1.78
N VAL A 171 -13.98 -1.07 1.23
CA VAL A 171 -13.79 0.17 1.98
C VAL A 171 -14.73 1.24 1.43
N HIS A 172 -15.51 1.84 2.33
CA HIS A 172 -16.44 2.94 2.03
C HIS A 172 -15.93 4.24 2.63
N PHE A 173 -15.93 5.31 1.85
CA PHE A 173 -15.55 6.66 2.31
C PHE A 173 -16.21 7.73 1.43
N LYS A 174 -16.26 8.98 1.91
CA LYS A 174 -16.54 10.14 1.05
C LYS A 174 -15.24 10.78 0.59
N ASP A 175 -15.12 11.08 -0.69
CA ASP A 175 -13.97 11.77 -1.25
C ASP A 175 -13.96 13.29 -0.92
N LEU A 176 -12.97 14.01 -1.45
CA LEU A 176 -12.82 15.46 -1.28
C LEU A 176 -13.95 16.28 -1.95
N GLU A 177 -14.71 15.68 -2.88
CA GLU A 177 -15.90 16.28 -3.49
C GLU A 177 -17.18 15.96 -2.67
N GLY A 178 -17.05 15.22 -1.56
CA GLY A 178 -18.14 14.77 -0.70
C GLY A 178 -18.95 13.60 -1.27
N LYS A 179 -18.49 12.98 -2.35
CA LYS A 179 -19.15 11.87 -3.03
C LYS A 179 -18.76 10.54 -2.39
N ASP A 180 -19.74 9.66 -2.22
CA ASP A 180 -19.52 8.30 -1.73
C ASP A 180 -18.71 7.47 -2.72
N GLN A 181 -17.65 6.83 -2.22
CA GLN A 181 -16.74 5.94 -2.94
C GLN A 181 -16.71 4.58 -2.26
N VAL A 182 -16.51 3.53 -3.08
CA VAL A 182 -16.32 2.16 -2.63
C VAL A 182 -15.09 1.60 -3.34
N VAL A 183 -14.19 0.97 -2.60
CA VAL A 183 -12.97 0.37 -3.13
C VAL A 183 -12.75 -1.03 -2.56
N ASP A 184 -12.49 -1.99 -3.44
CA ASP A 184 -11.93 -3.30 -3.10
C ASP A 184 -10.44 -3.15 -2.77
N TYR A 185 -10.12 -2.91 -1.50
CA TYR A 185 -8.75 -2.74 -1.05
C TYR A 185 -8.06 -4.11 -0.90
N LEU A 186 -6.98 -4.30 -1.67
CA LEU A 186 -6.19 -5.53 -1.65
C LEU A 186 -5.00 -5.41 -0.69
N ILE A 187 -4.94 -6.33 0.28
CA ILE A 187 -3.87 -6.44 1.28
C ILE A 187 -2.87 -7.49 0.77
N PRO A 188 -1.65 -7.10 0.35
CA PRO A 188 -0.68 -8.03 -0.23
C PRO A 188 -0.27 -9.14 0.74
N ASN A 189 -0.07 -10.35 0.21
CA ASN A 189 0.53 -11.46 0.95
C ASN A 189 2.06 -11.29 1.09
N ARG A 190 2.69 -12.08 1.98
CA ARG A 190 4.15 -11.99 2.25
C ARG A 190 5.01 -12.12 1.00
N ASN A 191 4.61 -12.94 0.01
CA ASN A 191 5.35 -13.12 -1.24
C ASN A 191 5.15 -11.94 -2.20
N GLN A 192 3.94 -11.38 -2.28
CA GLN A 192 3.67 -10.15 -3.06
C GLN A 192 4.42 -8.93 -2.50
N CYS A 193 4.67 -8.89 -1.18
CA CYS A 193 5.53 -7.86 -0.60
C CYS A 193 6.94 -7.91 -1.21
N LYS A 194 7.52 -9.11 -1.40
CA LYS A 194 8.83 -9.32 -2.03
C LYS A 194 8.89 -8.94 -3.52
N THR A 195 7.75 -8.81 -4.20
CA THR A 195 7.71 -8.31 -5.59
C THR A 195 8.07 -6.82 -5.68
N CYS A 196 7.60 -5.99 -4.75
CA CYS A 196 7.91 -4.55 -4.73
C CYS A 196 9.15 -4.25 -3.87
N HIS A 197 9.28 -4.91 -2.71
CA HIS A 197 10.39 -4.74 -1.78
C HIS A 197 11.61 -5.54 -2.23
N ASN A 198 12.17 -5.20 -3.39
CA ASN A 198 13.30 -5.90 -4.00
C ASN A 198 14.42 -4.92 -4.39
N LYS A 199 15.65 -5.23 -3.98
CA LYS A 199 16.90 -4.56 -4.42
C LYS A 199 17.93 -5.67 -4.64
N ASN A 200 18.38 -5.90 -5.87
CA ASN A 200 19.32 -6.97 -6.22
C ASN A 200 18.89 -8.37 -5.72
N GLU A 201 17.61 -8.72 -5.90
CA GLU A 201 17.00 -9.98 -5.42
C GLU A 201 16.83 -10.10 -3.89
N GLU A 202 17.37 -9.15 -3.11
CA GLU A 202 17.24 -9.08 -1.66
C GLU A 202 16.05 -8.18 -1.23
N MET A 203 15.51 -8.43 -0.04
CA MET A 203 14.35 -7.69 0.46
C MET A 203 14.76 -6.34 1.05
N ALA A 204 14.15 -5.25 0.58
CA ALA A 204 14.56 -3.88 0.93
C ALA A 204 13.37 -2.93 1.24
N PRO A 205 13.47 -2.03 2.23
CA PRO A 205 12.45 -1.01 2.51
C PRO A 205 12.17 -0.05 1.35
N ILE A 206 10.94 0.48 1.30
CA ILE A 206 10.49 1.52 0.34
C ILE A 206 10.01 2.74 1.11
N GLY A 207 10.52 3.91 0.73
CA GLY A 207 10.20 5.21 1.33
C GLY A 207 11.02 5.58 2.58
N VAL A 208 11.82 4.66 3.11
CA VAL A 208 12.75 4.91 4.23
C VAL A 208 14.17 5.05 3.67
N GLN A 209 14.42 6.19 3.04
CA GLN A 209 15.72 6.53 2.45
C GLN A 209 15.99 8.00 2.72
N VAL A 210 17.27 8.39 2.84
CA VAL A 210 17.69 9.76 3.18
C VAL A 210 16.96 10.81 2.33
N LYS A 211 16.94 10.64 1.00
CA LYS A 211 16.24 11.56 0.08
C LYS A 211 14.74 11.74 0.36
N HIS A 212 14.06 10.73 0.89
CA HIS A 212 12.63 10.80 1.22
C HIS A 212 12.39 11.42 2.60
N LEU A 213 13.35 11.33 3.52
CA LEU A 213 13.20 11.74 4.93
C LEU A 213 13.94 13.05 5.25
N ASN A 214 14.81 13.54 4.37
CA ASN A 214 15.51 14.82 4.50
C ASN A 214 14.58 16.01 4.22
N ASN A 215 13.49 16.12 4.97
CA ASN A 215 12.51 17.19 4.89
C ASN A 215 11.99 17.53 6.29
N ASP A 216 11.47 18.75 6.43
CA ASP A 216 10.92 19.23 7.69
C ASP A 216 9.57 18.55 7.98
N LEU A 217 9.44 18.07 9.21
CA LEU A 217 8.24 17.46 9.75
C LEU A 217 7.63 18.37 10.81
N ASP A 218 6.30 18.37 10.85
CA ASP A 218 5.50 18.91 11.94
C ASP A 218 4.63 17.77 12.51
N PHE A 219 5.00 17.24 13.67
CA PHE A 219 4.27 16.16 14.35
C PHE A 219 4.49 16.21 15.87
N GLN A 220 3.40 16.42 16.61
CA GLN A 220 3.41 16.57 18.07
C GLN A 220 4.39 17.67 18.54
N SER A 221 5.54 17.30 19.12
CA SER A 221 6.62 18.20 19.55
C SER A 221 7.84 18.21 18.61
N GLN A 222 7.80 17.41 17.53
CA GLN A 222 8.83 17.39 16.50
C GLN A 222 8.49 18.47 15.46
N HIS A 223 9.30 19.53 15.42
CA HIS A 223 9.23 20.57 14.42
C HIS A 223 10.63 20.76 13.80
N GLY A 224 10.77 20.58 12.49
CA GLY A 224 12.04 20.70 11.76
C GLY A 224 12.45 19.39 11.07
N ASN A 225 13.71 19.32 10.60
CA ASN A 225 14.16 18.22 9.76
C ASN A 225 14.20 16.89 10.52
N GLN A 226 13.61 15.85 9.92
CA GLN A 226 13.48 14.53 10.58
C GLN A 226 14.82 13.87 10.86
N LEU A 227 15.81 14.04 9.99
CA LEU A 227 17.14 13.43 10.14
C LEU A 227 18.00 14.19 11.16
N GLU A 228 17.85 15.52 11.23
CA GLU A 228 18.41 16.32 12.33
C GLU A 228 17.83 15.85 13.68
N PHE A 229 16.51 15.61 13.76
CA PHE A 229 15.89 15.06 14.97
C PHE A 229 16.40 13.66 15.32
N TRP A 230 16.49 12.74 14.34
CA TRP A 230 17.02 11.38 14.57
C TRP A 230 18.47 11.43 15.06
N SER A 231 19.30 12.33 14.52
CA SER A 231 20.70 12.47 14.93
C SER A 231 20.82 13.07 16.34
N GLN A 232 20.08 14.13 16.64
CA GLN A 232 20.03 14.73 17.98
C GLN A 232 19.50 13.76 19.05
N ALA A 233 18.57 12.87 18.69
CA ALA A 233 18.07 11.81 19.55
C ALA A 233 19.04 10.62 19.74
N GLY A 234 20.22 10.65 19.10
CA GLY A 234 21.21 9.56 19.14
C GLY A 234 20.78 8.31 18.36
N LYS A 235 19.80 8.44 17.45
CA LYS A 235 19.24 7.35 16.64
C LYS A 235 19.78 7.29 15.22
N LEU A 236 20.50 8.32 14.77
CA LEU A 236 21.16 8.38 13.47
C LEU A 236 22.63 8.83 13.62
N GLU A 237 23.56 7.96 13.26
CA GLU A 237 25.00 8.23 13.19
C GLU A 237 25.45 8.55 11.76
N GLY A 238 26.54 9.29 11.61
CA GLY A 238 27.11 9.65 10.30
C GLY A 238 26.35 10.73 9.52
N PHE A 239 25.33 11.37 10.10
CA PHE A 239 24.59 12.47 9.46
C PHE A 239 25.24 13.84 9.68
N GLU A 240 25.83 14.40 8.62
CA GLU A 240 26.56 15.67 8.63
C GLU A 240 25.67 16.93 8.51
N GLY A 241 24.34 16.79 8.66
CA GLY A 241 23.36 17.87 8.52
C GLY A 241 22.71 17.93 7.14
N LYS A 242 21.48 18.47 7.07
CA LYS A 242 20.57 18.30 5.93
C LYS A 242 21.08 18.79 4.58
N GLU A 243 21.93 19.81 4.57
CA GLU A 243 22.50 20.42 3.36
C GLU A 243 23.49 19.49 2.62
N HIS A 244 24.01 18.45 3.29
CA HIS A 244 24.94 17.48 2.70
C HIS A 244 24.26 16.33 1.96
N TYR A 245 22.93 16.21 2.03
CA TYR A 245 22.17 15.07 1.50
C TYR A 245 21.05 15.52 0.56
N PRO A 246 20.68 14.70 -0.44
CA PRO A 246 19.54 14.99 -1.30
C PRO A 246 18.23 15.12 -0.49
N SER A 247 17.30 15.91 -1.01
CA SER A 247 15.93 16.02 -0.53
C SER A 247 14.96 15.93 -1.70
N LEU A 248 13.87 15.20 -1.52
CA LEU A 248 12.75 15.12 -2.46
C LEU A 248 11.64 16.06 -2.03
N ILE A 249 10.97 16.66 -3.01
CA ILE A 249 9.79 17.49 -2.76
C ILE A 249 8.52 16.66 -2.54
N ASN A 250 7.44 17.31 -2.08
CA ASN A 250 6.09 16.76 -2.15
C ASN A 250 5.51 17.00 -3.56
N TYR A 251 5.21 15.94 -4.32
CA TYR A 251 4.58 16.06 -5.64
C TYR A 251 3.16 16.67 -5.59
N GLU A 252 2.50 16.64 -4.44
CA GLU A 252 1.16 17.20 -4.24
C GLU A 252 1.19 18.73 -4.09
N ASN A 253 2.34 19.34 -3.79
CA ASN A 253 2.44 20.79 -3.67
C ASN A 253 2.52 21.46 -5.05
N GLU A 254 1.40 22.02 -5.52
CA GLU A 254 1.29 22.69 -6.82
C GLU A 254 2.11 23.99 -6.94
N SER A 255 2.65 24.53 -5.84
CA SER A 255 3.53 25.70 -5.90
C SER A 255 4.96 25.36 -6.37
N LEU A 256 5.29 24.08 -6.59
CA LEU A 256 6.63 23.60 -6.94
C LEU A 256 6.74 23.25 -8.44
N PRO A 257 7.96 23.24 -9.02
CA PRO A 257 8.16 23.01 -10.45
C PRO A 257 7.57 21.68 -10.94
N LEU A 258 6.90 21.71 -12.10
CA LEU A 258 6.24 20.55 -12.71
C LEU A 258 7.19 19.35 -12.86
N ASP A 259 8.39 19.57 -13.39
CA ASP A 259 9.37 18.50 -13.61
C ASP A 259 9.81 17.83 -12.29
N GLU A 260 10.05 18.62 -11.24
CA GLU A 260 10.41 18.09 -9.92
C GLU A 260 9.24 17.28 -9.33
N ARG A 261 8.00 17.76 -9.48
CA ARG A 261 6.81 17.06 -8.98
C ARG A 261 6.62 15.73 -9.72
N ALA A 262 6.75 15.74 -11.05
CA ALA A 262 6.66 14.54 -11.88
C ALA A 262 7.75 13.52 -11.53
N MET A 263 9.00 13.96 -11.36
CA MET A 263 10.09 13.06 -10.96
C MET A 263 9.89 12.53 -9.53
N ALA A 264 9.42 13.35 -8.57
CA ALA A 264 9.14 12.89 -7.21
C ALA A 264 8.01 11.86 -7.16
N TYR A 265 6.99 12.04 -8.01
CA TYR A 265 5.91 11.09 -8.21
C TYR A 265 6.40 9.74 -8.77
N LEU A 266 7.19 9.78 -9.85
CA LEU A 266 7.74 8.58 -10.48
C LEU A 266 8.72 7.84 -9.56
N ASP A 267 9.52 8.58 -8.77
CA ASP A 267 10.46 8.00 -7.81
C ASP A 267 9.74 7.17 -6.74
N ILE A 268 8.82 7.78 -5.98
CA ILE A 268 8.14 7.08 -4.88
C ILE A 268 7.19 5.96 -5.36
N ASN A 269 6.55 6.12 -6.53
CA ASN A 269 5.56 5.16 -7.02
C ASN A 269 6.14 4.07 -7.96
N CYS A 270 7.28 4.30 -8.61
CA CYS A 270 7.76 3.42 -9.68
C CYS A 270 9.24 3.01 -9.55
N SER A 271 10.13 3.86 -9.02
CA SER A 271 11.58 3.61 -9.12
C SER A 271 12.10 2.46 -8.27
N HIS A 272 11.34 1.97 -7.29
CA HIS A 272 11.72 0.77 -6.53
C HIS A 272 11.82 -0.45 -7.47
N CYS A 273 10.93 -0.54 -8.47
CA CYS A 273 11.01 -1.49 -9.57
C CYS A 273 11.87 -0.97 -10.74
N HIS A 274 11.66 0.28 -11.14
CA HIS A 274 12.29 0.92 -12.30
C HIS A 274 13.60 1.65 -11.92
N ARG A 275 14.62 0.84 -11.61
CA ARG A 275 16.01 1.24 -11.35
C ARG A 275 16.96 0.11 -11.73
N ALA A 276 18.27 0.35 -11.71
CA ALA A 276 19.28 -0.65 -12.07
C ALA A 276 19.22 -1.91 -11.18
N GLU A 277 18.98 -1.73 -9.87
CA GLU A 277 18.88 -2.79 -8.86
C GLU A 277 17.46 -3.37 -8.71
N GLY A 278 16.50 -2.91 -9.51
CA GLY A 278 15.09 -3.22 -9.36
C GLY A 278 14.61 -4.36 -10.28
N PRO A 279 13.50 -5.03 -9.94
CA PRO A 279 12.95 -6.13 -10.74
C PRO A 279 12.56 -5.76 -12.17
N ALA A 280 12.31 -4.47 -12.47
CA ALA A 280 12.03 -3.99 -13.82
C ALA A 280 13.28 -3.47 -14.57
N SER A 281 14.49 -3.69 -14.04
CA SER A 281 15.74 -3.18 -14.62
C SER A 281 15.94 -3.57 -16.10
N THR A 282 15.56 -4.80 -16.46
CA THR A 282 15.63 -5.34 -17.83
C THR A 282 14.75 -4.59 -18.84
N SER A 283 13.77 -3.80 -18.38
CA SER A 283 12.97 -2.93 -19.25
C SER A 283 13.79 -1.77 -19.84
N GLY A 284 14.91 -1.40 -19.21
CA GLY A 284 15.70 -0.21 -19.52
C GLY A 284 14.99 1.13 -19.23
N LEU A 285 13.81 1.09 -18.59
CA LEU A 285 13.08 2.27 -18.14
C LEU A 285 13.41 2.49 -16.66
N PHE A 286 14.15 3.56 -16.35
CA PHE A 286 14.51 3.96 -14.99
C PHE A 286 13.81 5.27 -14.63
N LEU A 287 13.24 5.30 -13.44
CA LEU A 287 12.29 6.32 -12.98
C LEU A 287 12.71 6.92 -11.64
N THR A 288 13.99 6.85 -11.30
CA THR A 288 14.56 7.51 -10.12
C THR A 288 14.61 9.02 -10.33
N TYR A 289 14.43 9.80 -9.26
CA TYR A 289 14.32 11.27 -9.29
C TYR A 289 15.48 11.99 -10.01
N ASN A 290 16.68 11.43 -9.86
CA ASN A 290 17.92 11.97 -10.40
C ASN A 290 18.26 11.43 -11.79
N GLU A 291 17.44 10.56 -12.39
CA GLU A 291 17.64 10.16 -13.78
C GLU A 291 17.37 11.36 -14.71
N LYS A 292 18.29 11.60 -15.64
CA LYS A 292 18.27 12.71 -16.61
C LYS A 292 18.58 12.26 -18.03
N GLU A 293 18.98 11.00 -18.24
CA GLU A 293 19.23 10.45 -19.57
C GLU A 293 17.89 10.18 -20.28
N PRO A 294 17.55 10.88 -21.38
CA PRO A 294 16.22 10.80 -21.99
C PRO A 294 15.78 9.38 -22.36
N MET A 295 16.72 8.57 -22.86
CA MET A 295 16.46 7.17 -23.22
C MET A 295 16.03 6.34 -22.00
N LYS A 296 16.69 6.51 -20.85
CA LYS A 296 16.34 5.78 -19.62
C LYS A 296 15.03 6.25 -19.00
N LEU A 297 14.69 7.54 -19.14
CA LEU A 297 13.36 8.08 -18.82
C LEU A 297 12.24 7.61 -19.78
N GLY A 298 12.58 6.85 -20.83
CA GLY A 298 11.61 6.33 -21.79
C GLY A 298 11.32 7.23 -23.00
N ILE A 299 11.98 8.38 -23.12
CA ILE A 299 11.69 9.38 -24.15
C ILE A 299 12.05 8.83 -25.54
N ASN A 300 11.01 8.63 -26.37
CA ASN A 300 11.07 7.95 -27.67
C ASN A 300 11.73 6.56 -27.63
N LYS A 301 11.74 5.91 -26.46
CA LYS A 301 12.28 4.55 -26.26
C LYS A 301 11.20 3.51 -26.51
N THR A 302 11.47 2.52 -27.35
CA THR A 302 10.57 1.37 -27.53
C THR A 302 10.55 0.49 -26.27
N PRO A 303 9.39 -0.06 -25.88
CA PRO A 303 9.30 -0.94 -24.72
C PRO A 303 10.08 -2.24 -24.95
N VAL A 304 10.82 -2.69 -23.95
CA VAL A 304 11.53 -3.98 -23.98
C VAL A 304 10.71 -5.08 -23.28
N ALA A 305 10.13 -4.76 -22.12
CA ALA A 305 9.48 -5.73 -21.23
C ALA A 305 7.99 -5.43 -20.95
N ALA A 306 7.35 -4.53 -21.70
CA ALA A 306 5.96 -4.13 -21.43
C ALA A 306 4.91 -5.20 -21.80
N GLY A 307 5.24 -6.14 -22.68
CA GLY A 307 4.33 -7.21 -23.12
C GLY A 307 3.00 -6.70 -23.67
N ILE A 308 1.90 -7.36 -23.31
CA ILE A 308 0.53 -6.92 -23.67
C ILE A 308 0.18 -5.53 -23.10
N GLY A 309 0.82 -5.11 -22.00
CA GLY A 309 0.59 -3.82 -21.35
C GLY A 309 1.09 -2.61 -22.14
N ALA A 310 1.79 -2.78 -23.26
CA ALA A 310 2.04 -1.68 -24.20
C ALA A 310 0.77 -1.28 -24.98
N GLY A 311 -0.19 -2.21 -25.15
CA GLY A 311 -1.33 -2.02 -26.06
C GLY A 311 -0.86 -1.79 -27.49
N SER A 312 -1.37 -0.73 -28.13
CA SER A 312 -0.97 -0.30 -29.48
C SER A 312 0.12 0.78 -29.52
N HIS A 313 0.63 1.20 -28.35
CA HIS A 313 1.59 2.30 -28.24
C HIS A 313 3.01 1.82 -28.58
N LYS A 314 3.84 2.73 -29.14
CA LYS A 314 5.16 2.37 -29.66
C LYS A 314 6.32 2.72 -28.72
N PHE A 315 6.13 3.69 -27.84
CA PHE A 315 7.20 4.24 -27.01
C PHE A 315 6.75 4.43 -25.57
N ASP A 316 7.68 4.30 -24.63
CA ASP A 316 7.42 4.45 -23.19
C ASP A 316 6.88 5.85 -22.89
N VAL A 317 7.56 6.89 -23.39
CA VAL A 317 7.15 8.30 -23.38
C VAL A 317 7.32 8.92 -24.77
N VAL A 318 6.31 9.67 -25.24
CA VAL A 318 6.36 10.45 -26.49
C VAL A 318 6.24 11.95 -26.14
N PRO A 319 7.27 12.77 -26.35
CA PRO A 319 7.23 14.21 -26.08
C PRO A 319 6.04 14.93 -26.70
N GLY A 320 5.44 15.85 -25.94
CA GLY A 320 4.23 16.58 -26.30
C GLY A 320 2.94 15.74 -26.40
N LYS A 321 3.02 14.40 -26.28
CA LYS A 321 1.97 13.46 -26.67
C LYS A 321 1.69 12.39 -25.59
N PRO A 322 1.09 12.78 -24.45
CA PRO A 322 0.76 11.86 -23.36
C PRO A 322 -0.11 10.67 -23.80
N GLU A 323 -1.11 10.90 -24.64
CA GLU A 323 -2.01 9.82 -25.11
C GLU A 323 -1.39 8.88 -26.17
N GLU A 324 -0.15 9.15 -26.64
CA GLU A 324 0.64 8.20 -27.45
C GLU A 324 1.68 7.42 -26.60
N SER A 325 1.74 7.68 -25.28
CA SER A 325 2.77 7.16 -24.38
C SER A 325 2.29 5.96 -23.55
N ILE A 326 3.09 4.89 -23.50
CA ILE A 326 2.77 3.67 -22.71
C ILE A 326 2.60 3.99 -21.23
N VAL A 327 3.42 4.88 -20.66
CA VAL A 327 3.35 5.23 -19.23
C VAL A 327 1.95 5.72 -18.84
N ILE A 328 1.35 6.61 -19.63
CA ILE A 328 -0.02 7.11 -19.38
C ILE A 328 -1.05 5.99 -19.55
N HIS A 329 -0.95 5.21 -20.62
CA HIS A 329 -1.86 4.08 -20.86
C HIS A 329 -1.91 3.11 -19.67
N ARG A 330 -0.73 2.72 -19.15
CA ARG A 330 -0.61 1.78 -18.02
C ARG A 330 -1.01 2.39 -16.69
N MET A 331 -0.63 3.64 -16.42
CA MET A 331 -1.04 4.34 -15.20
C MET A 331 -2.57 4.59 -15.16
N ASN A 332 -3.22 4.71 -16.31
CA ASN A 332 -4.65 4.97 -16.46
C ASN A 332 -5.50 3.71 -16.74
N SER A 333 -5.00 2.51 -16.41
CA SER A 333 -5.75 1.24 -16.50
C SER A 333 -5.72 0.48 -15.18
N THR A 334 -6.82 -0.22 -14.87
CA THR A 334 -6.94 -1.19 -13.77
C THR A 334 -6.87 -2.64 -14.25
N ASP A 335 -6.65 -2.87 -15.55
CA ASP A 335 -6.67 -4.20 -16.15
C ASP A 335 -5.40 -4.98 -15.82
N VAL A 336 -5.56 -6.22 -15.39
CA VAL A 336 -4.45 -7.11 -15.03
C VAL A 336 -3.52 -7.31 -16.24
N GLY A 337 -2.22 -7.05 -16.05
CA GLY A 337 -1.20 -7.10 -17.10
C GLY A 337 -1.06 -5.82 -17.93
N VAL A 338 -1.93 -4.82 -17.73
CA VAL A 338 -1.80 -3.45 -18.28
C VAL A 338 -1.46 -2.45 -17.18
N ALA A 339 -2.18 -2.49 -16.07
CA ALA A 339 -2.04 -1.56 -14.95
C ALA A 339 -0.58 -1.39 -14.48
N MET A 340 -0.20 -0.16 -14.14
CA MET A 340 1.04 0.16 -13.42
C MET A 340 0.78 1.19 -12.30
N PRO A 341 1.28 0.96 -11.07
CA PRO A 341 1.88 -0.28 -10.57
C PRO A 341 0.95 -1.51 -10.66
N GLU A 342 1.52 -2.70 -10.79
CA GLU A 342 0.77 -3.97 -10.93
C GLU A 342 0.17 -4.47 -9.60
N LEU A 343 0.68 -3.97 -8.46
CA LEU A 343 0.28 -4.35 -7.11
C LEU A 343 0.06 -3.11 -6.25
N GLY A 344 -0.77 -3.24 -5.21
CA GLY A 344 -1.05 -2.15 -4.27
C GLY A 344 -2.01 -1.08 -4.80
N ARG A 345 -2.76 -1.36 -5.89
CA ARG A 345 -3.92 -0.57 -6.28
C ARG A 345 -4.98 -1.41 -7.00
N THR A 346 -6.25 -1.07 -6.82
CA THR A 346 -7.39 -1.45 -7.66
C THR A 346 -8.02 -0.25 -8.37
N THR A 347 -7.60 0.97 -8.02
CA THR A 347 -8.10 2.24 -8.56
C THR A 347 -7.03 3.01 -9.36
N ILE A 348 -7.47 3.97 -10.18
CA ILE A 348 -6.60 4.92 -10.86
C ILE A 348 -6.35 6.12 -9.93
N HIS A 349 -5.07 6.47 -9.73
CA HIS A 349 -4.67 7.74 -9.13
C HIS A 349 -4.81 8.85 -10.18
N LYS A 350 -5.90 9.62 -10.12
CA LYS A 350 -6.27 10.57 -11.19
C LYS A 350 -5.28 11.73 -11.25
N GLU A 351 -4.87 12.21 -10.08
CA GLU A 351 -3.97 13.32 -9.83
C GLU A 351 -2.56 12.96 -10.30
N GLY A 352 -2.08 11.76 -9.96
CA GLY A 352 -0.83 11.21 -10.48
C GLY A 352 -0.82 11.02 -12.00
N VAL A 353 -1.92 10.53 -12.59
CA VAL A 353 -2.06 10.45 -14.06
C VAL A 353 -2.10 11.83 -14.71
N ALA A 354 -2.77 12.80 -14.09
CA ALA A 354 -2.83 14.19 -14.57
C ALA A 354 -1.45 14.86 -14.55
N LEU A 355 -0.71 14.71 -13.44
CA LEU A 355 0.65 15.24 -13.27
C LEU A 355 1.62 14.72 -14.34
N ILE A 356 1.64 13.39 -14.57
CA ILE A 356 2.52 12.80 -15.58
C ILE A 356 2.03 13.11 -17.00
N ARG A 357 0.72 13.26 -17.23
CA ARG A 357 0.17 13.75 -18.51
C ARG A 357 0.63 15.17 -18.81
N GLU A 358 0.61 16.05 -17.82
CA GLU A 358 1.05 17.44 -17.97
C GLU A 358 2.56 17.51 -18.23
N TRP A 359 3.36 16.77 -17.47
CA TRP A 359 4.81 16.65 -17.68
C TRP A 359 5.17 16.15 -19.09
N ILE A 360 4.56 15.06 -19.58
CA ILE A 360 4.85 14.57 -20.94
C ILE A 360 4.44 15.61 -21.99
N LYS A 361 3.38 16.37 -21.75
CA LYS A 361 2.91 17.44 -22.65
C LYS A 361 3.86 18.65 -22.68
N SER A 362 4.63 18.90 -21.62
CA SER A 362 5.65 19.97 -21.60
C SER A 362 7.02 19.57 -22.17
N LEU A 363 7.24 18.29 -22.49
CA LEU A 363 8.44 17.84 -23.20
C LEU A 363 8.40 18.26 -24.69
N GLU A 364 9.55 18.69 -25.22
CA GLU A 364 9.77 19.06 -26.62
C GLU A 364 10.23 17.88 -27.52
#